data_AF-A0AAW6MB11-F1
#
_entry.id   AF-A0AAW6MB11-F1
#
_cell.length_a   1.000
_cell.length_b   1.000
_cell.length_c   1.000
_cell.angle_alpha   90.00
_cell.angle_beta   90.00
_cell.angle_gamma   90.00
#
_symmetry.space_group_name_H-M   'P 1'
#
loop_
_entity.id
_entity.type
_entity.pdbx_description
1 polymer ?
#
loop_
_entity_poly.entity_id
_entity_poly.type
_entity_poly.pdbx_seq_one_letter_code
_entity_poly.pdbx_strand_id
1 'polypeptide(L)'
;VVPNPRLSKVREGIELGRKGKVDFILAVGGGSGIDSAKAIAFGVPYEGEVWDFYMGRAHAEACLPVATVLTIPAAGSEMSNSTVITNEDGVLKKGYSNY
;
A
#
# COMPACT_ATOMS: atom_id res chain seq x y z
N VAL A 1 -2.74 2.35 10.84
CA VAL A 1 -1.76 1.27 10.55
C VAL A 1 -1.62 0.39 11.78
N VAL A 2 -1.36 -0.91 11.61
CA VAL A 2 -1.05 -1.85 12.70
C VAL A 2 0.21 -2.66 12.36
N PRO A 3 0.85 -3.34 13.33
CA PRO A 3 1.88 -4.33 13.02
C PRO A 3 1.29 -5.42 12.11
N ASN A 4 1.89 -5.63 10.93
CA ASN A 4 1.33 -6.28 9.74
C ASN A 4 0.29 -5.42 8.99
N PRO A 5 0.61 -4.91 7.78
CA PRO A 5 -0.31 -4.11 6.99
C PRO A 5 -1.60 -4.90 6.69
N ARG A 6 -2.74 -4.38 7.13
CA ARG A 6 -4.05 -5.02 6.89
C ARG A 6 -4.73 -4.40 5.69
N LEU A 7 -5.30 -5.24 4.84
CA LEU A 7 -6.06 -4.81 3.66
C LEU A 7 -7.22 -3.88 4.03
N SER A 8 -7.89 -4.13 5.16
CA SER A 8 -8.96 -3.26 5.69
C SER A 8 -8.49 -1.81 5.90
N LYS A 9 -7.27 -1.61 6.42
CA LYS A 9 -6.68 -0.28 6.61
C LYS A 9 -6.18 0.37 5.32
N VAL A 10 -5.76 -0.45 4.35
CA VAL A 10 -5.44 0.05 3.00
C VAL A 10 -6.70 0.58 2.33
N ARG A 11 -7.82 -0.14 2.39
CA ARG A 11 -9.12 0.28 1.85
C ARG A 11 -9.58 1.61 2.47
N GLU A 12 -9.54 1.73 3.79
CA GLU A 12 -9.84 2.98 4.50
C GLU A 12 -8.96 4.14 4.01
N GLY A 13 -7.65 3.90 3.84
CA GLY A 13 -6.72 4.91 3.32
C GLY A 13 -7.02 5.33 1.88
N ILE A 14 -7.42 4.40 1.01
CA ILE A 14 -7.81 4.68 -0.38
C ILE A 14 -9.05 5.56 -0.41
N GLU A 15 -10.08 5.23 0.38
CA GLU A 15 -11.31 6.02 0.48
C GLU A 15 -11.03 7.44 0.96
N LEU A 16 -10.20 7.59 2.00
CA LEU A 16 -9.77 8.90 2.49
C LEU A 16 -8.99 9.68 1.44
N GLY A 17 -8.09 9.03 0.71
CA GLY A 17 -7.31 9.64 -0.37
C GLY A 17 -8.21 10.16 -1.49
N ARG A 18 -9.16 9.35 -1.96
CA ARG A 18 -10.14 9.76 -2.99
C ARG A 18 -11.04 10.89 -2.52
N LYS A 19 -11.58 10.79 -1.29
CA LYS A 19 -12.43 11.83 -0.70
C LYS A 19 -11.69 13.15 -0.52
N GLY A 20 -10.45 13.09 -0.06
CA GLY A 20 -9.58 14.24 0.13
C GLY A 20 -8.96 14.78 -1.15
N LYS A 21 -9.13 14.08 -2.29
CA LYS A 21 -8.47 14.39 -3.57
C LYS A 21 -6.96 14.55 -3.40
N VAL A 22 -6.35 13.66 -2.62
CA VAL A 22 -4.91 13.71 -2.36
C VAL A 22 -4.15 13.39 -3.64
N ASP A 23 -3.07 14.11 -3.87
CA ASP A 23 -2.16 13.94 -5.00
C ASP A 23 -0.79 13.36 -4.57
N PHE A 24 -0.59 13.13 -3.27
CA PHE A 24 0.65 12.67 -2.68
C PHE A 24 0.44 11.91 -1.37
N ILE A 25 1.32 10.97 -1.05
CA ILE A 25 1.31 10.24 0.23
C ILE A 25 2.67 10.38 0.95
N LEU A 26 2.63 10.83 2.21
CA LEU A 26 3.79 10.84 3.10
C LEU A 26 3.67 9.71 4.13
N ALA A 27 4.50 8.69 4.02
CA ALA A 27 4.59 7.62 5.01
C ALA A 27 5.58 8.00 6.12
N VAL A 28 5.12 8.07 7.37
CA VAL A 28 5.99 8.28 8.53
C VAL A 28 5.93 7.03 9.39
N GLY A 29 7.03 6.28 9.48
CA GLY A 29 7.04 5.02 10.22
C GLY A 29 8.11 4.03 9.77
N GLY A 30 7.97 2.77 10.20
CA GLY A 30 8.75 1.64 9.68
C GLY A 30 8.09 0.96 8.47
N GLY A 31 8.63 -0.18 8.05
CA GLY A 31 8.21 -0.90 6.84
C GLY A 31 6.70 -1.18 6.73
N SER A 32 6.00 -1.51 7.82
CA SER A 32 4.54 -1.73 7.80
C SER A 32 3.75 -0.49 7.34
N GLY A 33 4.17 0.69 7.81
CA GLY A 33 3.55 1.95 7.39
C GLY A 33 3.85 2.28 5.94
N ILE A 34 5.08 2.02 5.50
CA ILE A 34 5.52 2.27 4.11
C ILE A 34 4.80 1.33 3.14
N ASP A 35 4.69 0.04 3.46
CA ASP A 35 3.97 -0.94 2.64
C ASP A 35 2.49 -0.59 2.51
N SER A 36 1.88 -0.15 3.62
CA SER A 36 0.50 0.36 3.61
C SER A 36 0.36 1.58 2.70
N ALA A 37 1.28 2.54 2.80
CA ALA A 37 1.28 3.75 1.98
C ALA A 37 1.41 3.45 0.48
N LYS A 38 2.31 2.54 0.09
CA LYS A 38 2.45 2.09 -1.30
C LYS A 38 1.18 1.42 -1.82
N ALA A 39 0.56 0.54 -1.03
CA ALA A 39 -0.68 -0.11 -1.40
C ALA A 39 -1.82 0.91 -1.61
N ILE A 40 -1.91 1.91 -0.73
CA ILE A 40 -2.85 3.02 -0.90
C ILE A 40 -2.52 3.81 -2.17
N ALA A 41 -1.25 4.10 -2.44
CA ALA A 41 -0.81 4.84 -3.62
C ALA A 41 -1.22 4.16 -4.93
N PHE A 42 -1.12 2.83 -5.01
CA PHE A 42 -1.63 2.05 -6.14
C PHE A 42 -3.16 2.01 -6.19
N GLY A 43 -3.82 1.93 -5.03
CA GLY A 43 -5.26 1.80 -4.95
C GLY A 43 -6.04 3.09 -5.21
N VAL A 44 -5.50 4.28 -4.88
CA VAL A 44 -6.22 5.55 -5.08
C VAL A 44 -6.65 5.77 -6.54
N PRO A 45 -5.76 5.68 -7.55
CA PRO A 45 -6.14 5.86 -8.96
C PRO A 45 -6.80 4.63 -9.60
N TYR A 46 -6.95 3.51 -8.88
CA TYR A 46 -7.45 2.25 -9.45
C TYR A 46 -8.93 2.01 -9.12
N GLU A 47 -9.80 1.93 -10.14
CA GLU A 47 -11.25 1.73 -9.93
C GLU A 47 -11.63 0.32 -9.42
N GLY A 48 -10.73 -0.67 -9.53
CA GLY A 48 -10.94 -2.03 -9.04
C GLY A 48 -10.58 -2.22 -7.56
N GLU A 49 -10.45 -3.49 -7.16
CA GLU A 49 -10.10 -3.83 -5.79
C GLU A 49 -8.58 -4.02 -5.65
N VAL A 50 -7.94 -3.30 -4.72
CA VAL A 50 -6.47 -3.24 -4.62
C VAL A 50 -5.79 -4.60 -4.38
N TRP A 51 -6.50 -5.58 -3.80
CA TRP A 51 -6.06 -6.98 -3.64
C TRP A 51 -5.92 -7.70 -4.97
N ASP A 52 -6.57 -7.24 -6.04
CA ASP A 52 -6.42 -7.83 -7.38
C ASP A 52 -4.96 -7.81 -7.85
N PHE A 53 -4.19 -6.78 -7.47
CA PHE A 53 -2.74 -6.72 -7.72
C PHE A 53 -1.97 -7.84 -7.01
N TYR A 54 -2.32 -8.11 -5.75
CA TYR A 54 -1.69 -9.15 -4.92
C TYR A 54 -2.09 -10.57 -5.33
N MET A 55 -3.25 -10.70 -6.01
CA MET A 55 -3.76 -11.95 -6.57
C MET A 55 -3.32 -12.19 -8.02
N GLY A 56 -2.59 -11.24 -8.63
CA GLY A 56 -2.16 -11.33 -10.03
C GLY A 56 -3.32 -11.23 -11.03
N ARG A 57 -4.43 -10.59 -10.65
CA ARG A 57 -5.62 -10.39 -11.48
C ARG A 57 -5.58 -9.06 -12.24
N ALA A 58 -4.77 -8.12 -11.78
CA ALA A 58 -4.55 -6.82 -12.38
C ALA A 58 -3.11 -6.36 -12.15
N HIS A 59 -2.68 -5.34 -12.88
CA HIS A 59 -1.40 -4.65 -12.71
C HIS A 59 -1.64 -3.16 -12.48
N ALA A 60 -0.84 -2.53 -11.62
CA ALA A 60 -0.97 -1.11 -11.36
C ALA A 60 -0.34 -0.29 -12.50
N GLU A 61 -1.18 0.39 -13.28
CA GLU A 61 -0.75 1.26 -14.38
C GLU A 61 -0.37 2.68 -13.91
N ALA A 62 -0.86 3.08 -12.74
CA ALA A 62 -0.59 4.37 -12.12
C ALA A 62 -0.49 4.24 -10.60
N CYS A 63 0.23 5.17 -9.97
CA CYS A 63 0.24 5.34 -8.53
C CYS A 63 0.39 6.81 -8.17
N LEU A 64 -0.07 7.17 -6.97
CA LEU A 64 0.32 8.45 -6.38
C LEU A 64 1.82 8.44 -6.00
N PRO A 65 2.53 9.57 -6.09
CA PRO A 65 3.88 9.66 -5.57
C PRO A 65 3.89 9.46 -4.04
N VAL A 66 4.91 8.75 -3.56
CA VAL A 66 5.09 8.42 -2.14
C VAL A 66 6.46 8.91 -1.68
N ALA A 67 6.51 9.62 -0.55
CA ALA A 67 7.75 9.80 0.22
C ALA A 67 7.65 9.12 1.58
N THR A 68 8.82 8.84 2.16
CA THR A 68 8.91 8.16 3.45
C THR A 68 9.83 8.92 4.40
N VAL A 69 9.39 9.09 5.64
CA VAL A 69 10.24 9.39 6.79
C VAL A 69 10.40 8.10 7.57
N LEU A 70 11.51 7.40 7.32
CA LEU A 70 11.80 6.11 7.93
C LEU A 70 12.16 6.31 9.41
N THR A 71 11.39 5.69 10.30
CA THR A 71 11.63 5.77 11.75
C THR A 71 12.25 4.50 12.33
N ILE A 72 12.17 3.38 11.61
CA ILE A 72 12.70 2.08 12.05
C ILE A 72 13.35 1.38 10.84
N PRO A 73 14.69 1.25 10.78
CA PRO A 73 15.36 0.49 9.72
C PRO A 73 15.08 -1.01 9.86
N ALA A 74 14.77 -1.67 8.75
CA ALA A 74 14.50 -3.11 8.72
C ALA A 74 14.77 -3.73 7.33
N ALA A 75 13.73 -3.87 6.51
CA ALA A 75 13.77 -4.61 5.25
C ALA A 75 14.04 -3.73 4.01
N GLY A 76 14.29 -2.42 4.18
CA GLY A 76 14.51 -1.50 3.06
C GLY A 76 13.25 -1.20 2.25
N SER A 77 12.07 -1.17 2.88
CA SER A 77 10.83 -0.88 2.16
C SER A 77 10.86 0.52 1.53
N GLU A 78 11.46 1.51 2.18
CA GLU A 78 11.64 2.87 1.68
C GLU A 78 12.28 2.99 0.29
N MET A 79 13.05 1.99 -0.16
CA MET A 79 13.74 2.00 -1.45
C MET A 79 13.28 0.90 -2.42
N SER A 80 12.36 0.01 -2.02
CA SER A 80 11.86 -1.05 -2.89
C SER A 80 10.57 -0.67 -3.61
N ASN A 81 10.34 -1.25 -4.78
CA ASN A 81 9.06 -1.20 -5.50
C ASN A 81 8.04 -2.25 -4.97
N SER A 82 8.38 -2.96 -3.89
CA SER A 82 7.57 -4.03 -3.31
C SER A 82 6.72 -3.53 -2.14
N THR A 83 5.57 -4.17 -1.93
CA THR A 83 4.68 -3.97 -0.77
C THR A 83 4.09 -5.31 -0.34
N VAL A 84 3.96 -5.56 0.96
CA VAL A 84 3.37 -6.79 1.50
C VAL A 84 2.14 -6.46 2.35
N ILE A 85 0.98 -6.97 1.94
CA ILE A 85 -0.30 -6.75 2.63
C ILE A 85 -0.88 -8.09 3.10
N THR A 86 -1.57 -8.03 4.25
CA THR A 86 -2.32 -9.12 4.85
C THR A 86 -3.82 -8.93 4.61
N ASN A 87 -4.46 -9.85 3.91
CA ASN A 87 -5.90 -9.95 3.77
C ASN A 87 -6.45 -10.82 4.92
N GLU A 88 -7.24 -10.19 5.79
CA GLU A 88 -7.78 -10.80 7.01
C GLU A 88 -8.92 -11.79 6.71
N ASP A 89 -9.68 -11.59 5.63
CA ASP A 89 -10.86 -12.40 5.30
C ASP A 89 -10.50 -13.82 4.86
N GLY A 90 -9.31 -13.99 4.26
CA GLY A 90 -8.78 -15.28 3.82
C GLY A 90 -7.52 -15.74 4.55
N VAL A 91 -7.05 -14.96 5.54
CA VAL A 91 -5.76 -15.17 6.25
C VAL A 91 -4.59 -15.33 5.28
N LEU A 92 -4.53 -14.47 4.25
CA LEU A 92 -3.50 -14.49 3.21
C LEU A 92 -2.53 -13.31 3.38
N LYS A 93 -1.23 -13.57 3.30
CA LYS A 93 -0.19 -12.54 3.25
C LYS A 93 0.55 -12.64 1.92
N LYS A 94 0.49 -11.58 1.11
CA LYS A 94 1.02 -11.56 -0.26
C LYS A 94 1.84 -10.31 -0.49
N GLY A 95 2.90 -10.46 -1.30
CA GLY A 95 3.69 -9.36 -1.82
C GLY A 95 3.22 -8.97 -3.21
N TYR A 96 3.33 -7.69 -3.54
CA TYR A 96 3.17 -7.15 -4.88
C TYR A 96 4.38 -6.26 -5.18
N SER A 97 4.92 -6.38 -6.39
CA SER A 97 6.01 -5.57 -6.91
C SER A 97 5.62 -5.13 -8.32
N ASN A 98 5.71 -3.83 -8.61
CA ASN A 98 5.39 -3.32 -9.94
C ASN A 98 6.66 -3.36 -10.81
N TYR A 99 6.65 -4.18 -11.86
CA TYR A 99 7.70 -4.35 -12.87
C TYR A 99 7.15 -3.99 -14.25
#